data_AF-A0A183APB1-F1
#
_entry.id   AF-A0A183APB1-F1
#
_cell.length_a   1.000
_cell.length_b   1.000
_cell.length_c   1.000
_cell.angle_alpha   90.00
_cell.angle_beta   90.00
_cell.angle_gamma   90.00
#
_symmetry.space_group_name_H-M   'P 1'
#
loop_
_entity.id
_entity.type
_entity.pdbx_description
1 polymer ?
#
loop_
_entity_poly.entity_id
_entity_poly.type
_entity_poly.pdbx_seq_one_letter_code
_entity_poly.pdbx_strand_id
1 'polypeptide(L)' 'LVGTQVDLRDDGATINSLKNNKQKVMSTADGERLAREVKAVKYVECSALTQKGLKNVLDEAILAALDPPKEPSSKRCCVV' A
#
# COMPACT_ATOMS: atom_id res chain seq x y z
N LEU A 1 -0.77 -4.56 0.77
CA LEU A 1 -1.32 -3.26 1.20
C LEU A 1 -1.75 -2.49 -0.04
N VAL A 2 -2.94 -1.92 -0.05
CA VAL A 2 -3.45 -1.14 -1.20
C VAL A 2 -3.70 0.30 -0.75
N GLY A 3 -3.12 1.28 -1.44
CA GLY A 3 -3.46 2.69 -1.31
C GLY A 3 -4.55 3.07 -2.31
N THR A 4 -5.68 3.58 -1.83
CA THR A 4 -6.81 3.99 -2.68
C THR A 4 -6.87 5.51 -2.84
N GLN A 5 -7.75 5.99 -3.72
CA GLN A 5 -8.02 7.42 -3.94
C GLN A 5 -6.78 8.23 -4.32
N VAL A 6 -5.88 7.65 -5.11
CA VAL A 6 -4.58 8.28 -5.43
C VAL A 6 -4.73 9.57 -6.24
N ASP A 7 -5.87 9.72 -6.91
CA ASP A 7 -6.29 10.93 -7.64
C ASP A 7 -6.38 12.17 -6.73
N LEU A 8 -6.66 11.98 -5.44
CA LEU A 8 -6.74 13.10 -4.48
C LEU A 8 -5.38 13.70 -4.11
N ARG A 9 -4.26 13.09 -4.53
CA ARG A 9 -2.92 13.65 -4.27
C ARG A 9 -2.66 14.95 -5.01
N ASP A 10 -3.34 15.15 -6.14
CA ASP A 10 -3.23 16.33 -6.99
C ASP A 10 -4.44 17.26 -6.83
N ASP A 11 -5.44 16.88 -6.02
CA ASP A 11 -6.64 17.68 -5.79
C ASP A 11 -6.38 18.81 -4.78
N GLY A 12 -6.37 20.05 -5.27
CA GLY A 12 -6.07 21.24 -4.46
C GLY A 12 -7.02 21.43 -3.28
N ALA A 13 -8.30 21.09 -3.43
CA ALA A 13 -9.28 21.20 -2.35
C ALA A 13 -8.97 20.23 -1.21
N THR A 14 -8.69 18.96 -1.54
CA THR A 14 -8.30 17.93 -0.57
C THR A 14 -6.99 18.27 0.12
N ILE A 15 -5.97 18.71 -0.63
CA ILE A 15 -4.69 19.13 -0.07
C ILE A 15 -4.87 20.26 0.95
N ASN A 16 -5.69 21.27 0.64
CA ASN A 16 -5.96 22.38 1.55
C ASN A 16 -6.72 21.93 2.79
N SER A 17 -7.73 21.05 2.63
CA SER A 17 -8.46 20.48 3.76
C SER A 17 -7.54 19.69 4.71
N LEU A 18 -6.64 18.87 4.16
CA LEU A 18 -5.64 18.13 4.94
C LEU A 18 -4.69 19.09 5.69
N LYS A 19 -4.20 20.14 5.02
CA LYS A 19 -3.34 21.15 5.66
C LYS A 19 -4.04 21.86 6.82
N ASN A 20 -5.32 22.21 6.67
CA ASN A 20 -6.13 22.82 7.74
C ASN A 20 -6.25 21.90 8.97
N ASN A 21 -6.27 20.58 8.73
CA ASN A 21 -6.26 19.56 9.78
C ASN A 21 -4.84 19.15 10.23
N LYS A 22 -3.79 19.88 9.82
CA LYS A 22 -2.37 19.57 10.09
C LYS A 22 -1.94 18.19 9.59
N GLN A 23 -2.59 17.69 8.55
CA GLN A 23 -2.27 16.44 7.88
C GLN A 23 -1.61 16.71 6.53
N LYS A 24 -1.00 15.67 5.96
CA LYS A 24 -0.38 15.71 4.63
C LYS A 24 -0.85 14.51 3.81
N VAL A 25 -0.85 14.67 2.50
CA VAL A 25 -1.00 13.56 1.56
C VAL A 25 0.10 12.52 1.79
N MET A 26 -0.27 11.25 1.78
CA MET A 26 0.66 10.13 1.91
C MET A 26 1.46 9.99 0.61
N SER A 27 2.78 9.97 0.70
CA SER A 27 3.64 9.69 -0.47
C SER A 27 3.69 8.19 -0.78
N THR A 28 4.05 7.83 -2.01
CA THR A 28 4.26 6.42 -2.38
C THR A 28 5.34 5.76 -1.51
N ALA A 29 6.43 6.48 -1.22
CA ALA A 29 7.50 5.99 -0.36
C ALA A 29 7.03 5.71 1.08
N ASP A 30 6.11 6.52 1.62
CA ASP A 30 5.50 6.26 2.93
C ASP A 30 4.64 4.99 2.90
N GLY A 31 3.85 4.78 1.84
CA GLY A 31 3.04 3.58 1.66
C GLY A 31 3.88 2.31 1.52
N GLU A 32 4.99 2.37 0.78
CA GLU A 32 5.95 1.28 0.69
C GLU A 32 6.62 0.97 2.04
N ARG A 33 6.97 2.01 2.80
CA ARG A 33 7.54 1.83 4.15
C ARG A 33 6.53 1.13 5.07
N LEU A 34 5.28 1.57 5.06
CA LEU A 34 4.22 0.96 5.84
C LEU A 34 3.97 -0.50 5.43
N ALA A 35 3.98 -0.79 4.13
CA ALA A 35 3.82 -2.16 3.64
C ALA A 35 4.92 -3.10 4.16
N ARG A 36 6.17 -2.64 4.23
CA ARG A 36 7.27 -3.40 4.84
C ARG A 36 7.06 -3.60 6.34
N GLU A 37 6.64 -2.56 7.05
CA GLU A 37 6.39 -2.59 8.50
C GLU A 37 5.32 -3.61 8.88
N VAL A 38 4.21 -3.64 8.14
CA VAL A 38 3.12 -4.61 8.36
C VAL A 38 3.35 -5.96 7.67
N LYS A 39 4.53 -6.17 7.07
CA LYS A 39 4.89 -7.40 6.32
C LYS A 39 3.90 -7.76 5.22
N ALA A 40 3.34 -6.76 4.55
CA ALA A 40 2.50 -6.98 3.37
C ALA A 40 3.34 -7.50 2.20
N VAL A 41 2.73 -8.34 1.36
CA VAL A 41 3.35 -8.92 0.15
C VAL A 41 3.89 -7.83 -0.78
N LYS A 42 3.07 -6.79 -1.02
CA LYS A 42 3.40 -5.66 -1.88
C LYS A 42 2.58 -4.43 -1.49
N TYR A 43 3.08 -3.25 -1.82
CA TYR A 43 2.30 -2.02 -1.86
C TYR A 43 1.87 -1.72 -3.29
N VAL A 44 0.59 -1.46 -3.49
CA VAL A 44 0.02 -1.06 -4.79
C VAL A 44 -0.95 0.09 -4.60
N GLU A 45 -1.06 0.94 -5.60
CA GLU A 45 -1.87 2.16 -5.57
C GLU A 45 -2.93 2.14 -6.66
N CYS A 46 -4.16 2.56 -6.34
CA CYS A 46 -5.22 2.69 -7.33
C CYS A 46 -6.16 3.89 -7.08
N SER A 47 -6.85 4.27 -8.15
CA SER A 47 -7.97 5.20 -8.12
C SER A 47 -9.14 4.55 -8.83
N ALA A 48 -10.24 4.35 -8.11
CA ALA A 48 -11.48 3.85 -8.71
C ALA A 48 -12.11 4.90 -9.64
N LEU A 49 -11.95 6.18 -9.31
CA LEU A 49 -12.50 7.30 -10.08
C LEU A 49 -11.85 7.40 -11.47
N THR A 50 -10.52 7.38 -11.52
CA THR A 50 -9.75 7.50 -12.77
C THR A 50 -9.43 6.15 -13.40
N GLN A 51 -9.85 5.05 -12.75
CA GLN A 51 -9.52 3.66 -13.10
C GLN A 51 -8.01 3.34 -13.13
N LYS A 52 -7.15 4.27 -12.67
CA LYS A 52 -5.71 4.08 -12.60
C LYS A 52 -5.37 2.96 -11.61
N GLY A 53 -4.57 2.00 -12.05
CA GLY A 53 -4.02 0.94 -11.19
C GLY A 53 -5.00 -0.17 -10.79
N LEU A 54 -6.28 -0.10 -11.18
CA LEU A 54 -7.29 -1.08 -10.77
C LEU A 54 -6.98 -2.50 -11.26
N LYS A 55 -6.58 -2.65 -12.53
CA LYS A 55 -6.15 -3.93 -13.09
C LYS A 55 -4.94 -4.50 -12.32
N ASN A 56 -3.94 -3.66 -12.06
CA ASN A 56 -2.74 -4.08 -11.35
C ASN A 56 -3.06 -4.57 -9.92
N VAL A 57 -3.97 -3.91 -9.20
CA VAL A 57 -4.42 -4.37 -7.87
C VAL A 57 -5.07 -5.75 -7.94
N LEU A 58 -5.90 -6.00 -8.95
CA LEU A 58 -6.57 -7.29 -9.14
C LEU A 58 -5.57 -8.40 -9.51
N ASP A 59 -4.68 -8.13 -10.46
CA ASP A 59 -3.64 -9.10 -10.87
C ASP A 59 -2.75 -9.48 -9.68
N GLU A 60 -2.29 -8.50 -8.90
CA GLU A 60 -1.43 -8.74 -7.73
C GLU A 60 -2.14 -9.48 -6.61
N ALA A 61 -3.45 -9.26 -6.43
CA ALA A 61 -4.25 -10.02 -5.48
C ALA A 61 -4.37 -11.48 -5.89
N ILE A 62 -4.58 -11.74 -7.19
CA ILE A 62 -4.65 -13.11 -7.73
C ILE A 62 -3.29 -13.79 -7.58
N LEU A 63 -2.19 -13.12 -7.96
CA LEU A 63 -0.84 -13.66 -7.83
C LEU A 63 -0.49 -13.98 -6.37
N ALA A 64 -0.81 -13.08 -5.44
CA ALA A 64 -0.56 -13.31 -4.01
C ALA A 64 -1.39 -14.46 -3.42
N ALA A 65 -2.55 -14.78 -4.02
CA ALA A 65 -3.36 -15.93 -3.63
C ALA A 65 -2.84 -17.25 -4.23
N LEU A 66 -2.31 -17.22 -5.45
CA LEU A 66 -1.78 -18.40 -6.14
C LEU A 66 -0.39 -18.81 -5.63
N ASP A 67 0.48 -17.84 -5.33
CA ASP A 67 1.80 -18.06 -4.74
C ASP A 67 1.91 -17.25 -3.44
N PRO A 68 1.39 -17.79 -2.33
CA PRO A 68 1.45 -17.09 -1.05
C PRO A 68 2.91 -16.95 -0.61
N PRO A 69 3.35 -15.75 -0.19
CA PRO A 69 4.72 -15.57 0.25
C PRO A 69 5.02 -16.46 1.45
N LYS A 70 6.15 -17.16 1.38
CA LYS A 70 6.62 -18.05 2.43
C LYS A 70 6.73 -17.26 3.73
N GLU A 71 6.02 -17.70 4.77
CA GLU A 71 6.14 -17.11 6.09
C GLU A 71 7.61 -17.11 6.51
N PRO A 72 8.15 -16.01 7.07
CA PRO A 72 9.51 -16.01 7.57
C PRO A 72 9.59 -17.05 8.69
N SER A 73 10.23 -18.18 8.43
CA SER A 73 10.45 -19.23 9.41
C SER A 73 11.18 -18.62 10.59
N SER A 74 10.52 -18.51 11.75
CA SER A 74 11.19 -18.18 12.99
C SER A 74 12.22 -19.28 13.25
N LYS A 75 13.52 -18.96 13.08
CA LYS A 75 14.58 -19.85 13.50
C LYS A 75 14.45 -19.97 15.02
N ARG A 76 13.85 -21.07 15.49
CA ARG A 76 14.08 -21.54 16.87
C ARG A 76 15.57 -21.79 16.99
N CYS A 77 16.29 -20.81 17.52
CA CYS A 77 17.67 -20.95 17.94
C CYS A 77 17.66 -21.83 19.19
N CYS A 78 17.77 -23.15 19.00
CA CYS A 78 18.22 -24.02 20.06
C CYS A 78 19.69 -23.69 20.32
N VAL A 79 19.97 -22.86 21.32
CA VAL A 79 21.29 -22.84 21.96
C VAL A 79 21.25 -23.96 23.00
N VAL A 80 21.97 -25.03 22.70
CA VAL A 80 22.21 -26.18 23.59
C VAL A 80 23.23 -25.77 24.65
#